data_AF-U1FBR4-F1
#
_entry.id   AF-U1FBR4-F1
#
_cell.length_a   1.000
_cell.length_b   1.000
_cell.length_c   1.000
_cell.angle_alpha   90.00
_cell.angle_beta   90.00
_cell.angle_gamma   90.00
#
_symmetry.space_group_name_H-M   'P 1'
#
loop_
_entity.id
_entity.type
_entity.pdbx_description
1 polymer ?
#
loop_
_entity_poly.entity_id
_entity_poly.type
_entity_poly.pdbx_seq_one_letter_code
_entity_poly.pdbx_strand_id
1 'polypeptide(L)'
;MTDRYVYDLSEGSAEMKPLLGGKGAGVAEMMRVGVPVPDGFTITTQACVETMNRKGEWPDGLDEQAWAGLQRLEERTGRKLGDPGKPLLVSVRSGAIISMPGMMDTILNLGISDETVPAIARESGNERFAWDCYRRFIQMYGEVVEGIDAHVYEDALTALKESKGVESDTDLSADDLKGLVDTFKKLSNEQLGGNWTTDPREQLMRAVDAVFRSWLNPRAFVYRKANKISDDLGTAVNVMQMVFGNRGDDSATGVCFTRNPATGANELYGEFLQNAQGEDVVAGIRTPKPLAQMQEILPDAYEQLTATMKKMEAHYRDMQDMEFTVENGKLYLLQTRNGKRTAAAALKVARDLVDEGVISKEEALMRIEPGQLDQLLHEAIDPDHSEQPVAEGLPASPGAAVGEAVFDADIAAERGAAGDRVVLIRFETTPDDIHGVLQSQGVLTAHGGMTSHAAVVARGMGKPCVAGARGIKIDYEARTLTVGDTVIEEGDPI
;
A
#
# COMPACT_ATOMS: atom_id res chain seq x y z
N MET A 1 -20.29 -12.84 29.34
CA MET A 1 -20.42 -13.09 27.89
C MET A 1 -19.05 -12.83 27.31
N THR A 2 -18.48 -13.73 26.54
CA THR A 2 -17.18 -13.50 25.89
C THR A 2 -17.39 -12.45 24.81
N ASP A 3 -16.56 -11.41 24.81
CA ASP A 3 -16.62 -10.36 23.79
C ASP A 3 -16.32 -10.95 22.40
N ARG A 4 -17.01 -10.42 21.39
CA ARG A 4 -16.91 -10.90 20.01
C ARG A 4 -15.88 -10.07 19.25
N TYR A 5 -14.79 -10.71 18.84
CA TYR A 5 -13.65 -10.06 18.18
C TYR A 5 -13.52 -10.34 16.69
N VAL A 6 -14.26 -11.31 16.14
CA VAL A 6 -14.12 -11.75 14.75
C VAL A 6 -15.45 -11.69 14.02
N TYR A 7 -15.43 -11.08 12.83
CA TYR A 7 -16.57 -10.88 11.95
C TYR A 7 -16.23 -11.34 10.54
N ASP A 8 -17.08 -12.19 9.97
CA ASP A 8 -17.00 -12.52 8.56
C ASP A 8 -17.49 -11.32 7.73
N LEU A 9 -17.04 -11.21 6.47
CA LEU A 9 -17.40 -10.04 5.63
C LEU A 9 -18.91 -9.84 5.48
N SER A 10 -19.68 -10.93 5.42
CA SER A 10 -21.14 -10.91 5.32
C SER A 10 -21.84 -10.30 6.54
N GLU A 11 -21.14 -10.19 7.67
CA GLU A 11 -21.66 -9.66 8.93
C GLU A 11 -21.29 -8.19 9.15
N GLY A 12 -20.42 -7.62 8.30
CA GLY A 12 -19.98 -6.25 8.37
C GLY A 12 -20.84 -5.29 7.53
N SER A 13 -20.59 -3.99 7.68
CA SER A 13 -21.11 -2.92 6.82
C SER A 13 -20.28 -1.65 7.00
N ALA A 14 -20.50 -0.63 6.16
CA ALA A 14 -19.84 0.68 6.30
C ALA A 14 -20.07 1.34 7.67
N GLU A 15 -21.22 1.09 8.32
CA GLU A 15 -21.56 1.65 9.64
C GLU A 15 -20.70 1.09 10.78
N MET A 16 -20.14 -0.11 10.60
CA MET A 16 -19.30 -0.78 11.59
C MET A 16 -17.83 -0.34 11.52
N LYS A 17 -17.52 0.75 10.82
CA LYS A 17 -16.18 1.34 10.71
C LYS A 17 -15.47 1.56 12.06
N PRO A 18 -16.14 1.96 13.16
CA PRO A 18 -15.47 2.06 14.46
C PRO A 18 -14.94 0.72 14.99
N LEU A 19 -15.53 -0.40 14.57
CA LEU A 19 -15.22 -1.75 15.05
C LEU A 19 -14.34 -2.54 14.07
N LEU A 20 -14.62 -2.45 12.77
CA LEU A 20 -13.94 -3.21 11.71
C LEU A 20 -12.82 -2.40 11.04
N GLY A 21 -12.63 -1.15 11.44
CA GLY A 21 -11.78 -0.19 10.75
C GLY A 21 -12.31 0.19 9.37
N GLY A 22 -11.62 1.11 8.69
CA GLY A 22 -12.02 1.60 7.37
C GLY A 22 -11.98 0.50 6.29
N LYS A 23 -10.94 -0.34 6.30
CA LYS A 23 -10.76 -1.40 5.30
C LYS A 23 -11.78 -2.53 5.46
N GLY A 24 -11.91 -3.09 6.67
CA GLY A 24 -12.86 -4.18 6.93
C GLY A 24 -14.30 -3.77 6.66
N ALA A 25 -14.71 -2.59 7.14
CA ALA A 25 -16.03 -2.05 6.85
C ALA A 25 -16.25 -1.77 5.35
N GLY A 26 -15.23 -1.24 4.65
CA GLY A 26 -15.30 -0.96 3.21
C GLY A 26 -15.46 -2.23 2.37
N VAL A 27 -14.70 -3.28 2.67
CA VAL A 27 -14.80 -4.56 1.95
C VAL A 27 -16.13 -5.27 2.24
N ALA A 28 -16.58 -5.25 3.50
CA ALA A 28 -17.90 -5.77 3.85
C ALA A 28 -19.03 -5.02 3.10
N GLU A 29 -18.94 -3.70 3.00
CA GLU A 29 -19.93 -2.91 2.25
C GLU A 29 -19.89 -3.23 0.74
N MET A 30 -18.69 -3.34 0.15
CA MET A 30 -18.52 -3.76 -1.24
C MET A 30 -19.19 -5.12 -1.50
N MET A 31 -19.00 -6.10 -0.61
CA MET A 31 -19.68 -7.39 -0.71
C MET A 31 -21.21 -7.24 -0.69
N ARG A 32 -21.74 -6.43 0.24
CA ARG A 32 -23.19 -6.20 0.39
C ARG A 32 -23.82 -5.56 -0.83
N VAL A 33 -23.12 -4.62 -1.48
CA VAL A 33 -23.62 -3.99 -2.70
C VAL A 33 -23.40 -4.87 -3.94
N GLY A 34 -22.79 -6.06 -3.81
CA GLY A 34 -22.56 -7.00 -4.90
C GLY A 34 -21.39 -6.60 -5.79
N VAL A 35 -20.30 -6.09 -5.20
CA VAL A 35 -19.00 -5.96 -5.85
C VAL A 35 -18.17 -7.21 -5.56
N PRO A 36 -17.46 -7.77 -6.57
CA PRO A 36 -16.61 -8.92 -6.34
C PRO A 36 -15.43 -8.54 -5.45
N VAL A 37 -15.41 -9.10 -4.24
CA VAL A 37 -14.29 -8.97 -3.30
C VAL A 37 -13.77 -10.37 -2.96
N PRO A 38 -12.48 -10.55 -2.63
CA PRO A 38 -12.00 -11.79 -2.04
C PRO A 38 -12.75 -12.06 -0.71
N ASP A 39 -12.99 -13.33 -0.37
CA ASP A 39 -13.61 -13.66 0.92
C ASP A 39 -12.58 -13.51 2.06
N GLY A 40 -13.05 -13.35 3.29
CA GLY A 40 -12.20 -13.14 4.45
C GLY A 40 -12.98 -12.92 5.74
N PHE A 41 -12.27 -12.44 6.75
CA PHE A 41 -12.82 -11.99 8.02
C PHE A 41 -11.98 -10.86 8.61
N THR A 42 -12.58 -10.10 9.51
CA THR A 42 -11.94 -8.98 10.21
C THR A 42 -11.87 -9.28 11.71
N ILE A 43 -10.68 -9.12 12.27
CA ILE A 43 -10.43 -9.03 13.71
C ILE A 43 -10.55 -7.56 14.12
N THR A 44 -11.40 -7.28 15.09
CA THR A 44 -11.84 -5.92 15.43
C THR A 44 -10.75 -5.01 16.00
N THR A 45 -10.97 -3.69 15.91
CA THR A 45 -10.21 -2.66 16.61
C THR A 45 -10.24 -2.85 18.13
N GLN A 46 -11.36 -3.31 18.69
CA GLN A 46 -11.51 -3.61 20.12
C GLN A 46 -10.48 -4.66 20.56
N ALA A 47 -10.28 -5.72 19.78
CA ALA A 47 -9.27 -6.74 20.08
C ALA A 47 -7.86 -6.14 20.17
N CYS A 48 -7.51 -5.23 19.25
CA CYS A 48 -6.24 -4.50 19.30
C CYS A 48 -6.11 -3.66 20.59
N VAL A 49 -7.13 -2.88 20.92
CA VAL A 49 -7.13 -2.02 22.12
C VAL A 49 -6.98 -2.86 23.39
N GLU A 50 -7.68 -3.98 23.49
CA GLU A 50 -7.57 -4.87 24.64
C GLU A 50 -6.19 -5.53 24.75
N THR A 51 -5.63 -5.99 23.63
CA THR A 51 -4.26 -6.51 23.58
C THR A 51 -3.25 -5.46 24.04
N MET A 52 -3.39 -4.20 23.62
CA MET A 52 -2.53 -3.10 24.07
C MET A 52 -2.67 -2.85 25.57
N ASN A 53 -3.90 -2.82 26.09
CA ASN A 53 -4.16 -2.66 27.53
C ASN A 53 -3.61 -3.82 28.36
N ARG A 54 -3.48 -5.00 27.76
CA ARG A 54 -2.87 -6.21 28.32
C ARG A 54 -1.37 -6.34 28.00
N LYS A 55 -0.70 -5.26 27.60
CA LYS A 55 0.75 -5.22 27.31
C LYS A 55 1.21 -6.22 26.23
N GLY A 56 0.38 -6.44 25.22
CA GLY A 56 0.66 -7.35 24.11
C GLY A 56 0.02 -8.74 24.27
N GLU A 57 -0.53 -9.08 25.44
CA GLU A 57 -1.24 -10.35 25.61
C GLU A 57 -2.65 -10.28 25.03
N TRP A 58 -3.03 -11.25 24.20
CA TRP A 58 -4.35 -11.28 23.59
C TRP A 58 -5.48 -11.43 24.64
N PRO A 59 -6.66 -10.82 24.41
CA PRO A 59 -7.81 -11.05 25.26
C PRO A 59 -8.32 -12.50 25.17
N ASP A 60 -8.89 -12.99 26.28
CA ASP A 60 -9.42 -14.33 26.39
C ASP A 60 -10.42 -14.61 25.26
N GLY A 61 -10.27 -15.75 24.57
CA GLY A 61 -11.15 -16.14 23.46
C GLY A 61 -10.76 -15.59 22.09
N LEU A 62 -9.76 -14.71 21.97
CA LEU A 62 -9.35 -14.16 20.67
C LEU A 62 -8.71 -15.21 19.77
N ASP A 63 -7.80 -16.04 20.30
CA ASP A 63 -7.16 -17.12 19.53
C ASP A 63 -8.19 -18.09 18.97
N GLU A 64 -9.11 -18.56 19.83
CA GLU A 64 -10.15 -19.49 19.39
C GLU A 64 -11.09 -18.86 18.35
N GLN A 65 -11.42 -17.57 18.50
CA GLN A 65 -12.26 -16.85 17.53
C GLN A 65 -11.56 -16.63 16.19
N ALA A 66 -10.27 -16.25 16.20
CA ALA A 66 -9.48 -16.07 14.99
C ALA A 66 -9.34 -17.40 14.22
N TRP A 67 -9.06 -18.48 14.94
CA TRP A 67 -8.99 -19.82 14.36
C TRP A 67 -10.34 -20.28 13.81
N ALA A 68 -11.43 -20.08 14.55
CA ALA A 68 -12.78 -20.38 14.05
C ALA A 68 -13.15 -19.53 12.82
N GLY A 69 -12.69 -18.28 12.75
CA GLY A 69 -12.82 -17.41 11.57
C GLY A 69 -12.13 -17.98 10.35
N LEU A 70 -10.90 -18.47 10.51
CA LEU A 70 -10.17 -19.17 9.45
C LEU A 70 -10.92 -20.42 9.00
N GLN A 71 -11.38 -21.27 9.92
CA GLN A 71 -12.11 -22.49 9.56
C GLN A 71 -13.36 -22.20 8.73
N ARG A 72 -14.13 -21.16 9.09
CA ARG A 72 -15.28 -20.73 8.27
C ARG A 72 -14.86 -20.21 6.90
N LEU A 73 -13.73 -19.50 6.80
CA LEU A 73 -13.17 -19.07 5.52
C LEU A 73 -12.75 -20.28 4.66
N GLU A 74 -12.12 -21.28 5.25
CA GLU A 74 -11.73 -22.53 4.57
C GLU A 74 -12.96 -23.27 4.02
N GLU A 75 -14.04 -23.34 4.81
CA GLU A 75 -15.31 -23.94 4.39
C GLU A 75 -15.93 -23.19 3.20
N ARG A 76 -15.97 -21.84 3.24
CA ARG A 76 -16.54 -21.03 2.16
C ARG A 76 -15.71 -21.09 0.88
N THR A 77 -14.38 -21.12 1.00
CA THR A 77 -13.46 -21.15 -0.15
C THR A 77 -13.22 -22.56 -0.70
N GLY A 78 -13.48 -23.60 0.09
CA GLY A 78 -13.15 -24.99 -0.24
C GLY A 78 -11.65 -25.27 -0.30
N ARG A 79 -10.84 -24.41 0.34
CA ARG A 79 -9.36 -24.46 0.40
C ARG A 79 -8.93 -24.44 1.86
N LYS A 80 -7.73 -24.92 2.17
CA LYS A 80 -7.23 -25.00 3.54
C LYS A 80 -5.83 -24.41 3.69
N LEU A 81 -5.59 -23.69 4.77
CA LEU A 81 -4.31 -23.08 5.08
C LEU A 81 -3.28 -24.18 5.34
N GLY A 82 -2.17 -24.19 4.58
CA GLY A 82 -1.16 -25.24 4.67
C GLY A 82 -1.49 -26.57 3.98
N ASP A 83 -2.61 -26.68 3.25
CA ASP A 83 -2.96 -27.92 2.55
C ASP A 83 -2.11 -28.12 1.27
N PRO A 84 -1.41 -29.26 1.11
CA PRO A 84 -0.50 -29.49 -0.02
C PRO A 84 -1.22 -29.85 -1.33
N GLY A 85 -2.55 -30.00 -1.32
CA GLY A 85 -3.36 -30.32 -2.49
C GLY A 85 -4.21 -29.14 -2.96
N LYS A 86 -4.86 -28.44 -2.03
CA LYS A 86 -5.71 -27.26 -2.30
C LYS A 86 -5.40 -26.13 -1.30
N PRO A 87 -4.21 -25.52 -1.40
CA PRO A 87 -3.79 -24.49 -0.46
C PRO A 87 -4.72 -23.27 -0.52
N LEU A 88 -5.05 -22.76 0.65
CA LEU A 88 -5.53 -21.40 0.88
C LEU A 88 -4.32 -20.54 1.19
N LEU A 89 -4.10 -19.48 0.41
CA LEU A 89 -3.17 -18.42 0.76
C LEU A 89 -3.97 -17.20 1.20
N VAL A 90 -3.53 -16.51 2.25
CA VAL A 90 -4.20 -15.32 2.79
C VAL A 90 -3.27 -14.11 2.80
N SER A 91 -3.88 -12.93 2.69
CA SER A 91 -3.26 -11.67 3.09
C SER A 91 -3.72 -11.29 4.48
N VAL A 92 -2.81 -10.70 5.26
CA VAL A 92 -3.09 -10.12 6.58
C VAL A 92 -2.83 -8.63 6.48
N ARG A 93 -3.89 -7.83 6.52
CA ARG A 93 -3.83 -6.39 6.25
C ARG A 93 -4.42 -5.60 7.41
N SER A 94 -3.64 -4.66 7.91
CA SER A 94 -4.10 -3.63 8.84
C SER A 94 -5.27 -2.80 8.27
N GLY A 95 -6.10 -2.28 9.17
CA GLY A 95 -7.23 -1.41 8.85
C GLY A 95 -7.63 -0.55 10.03
N ALA A 96 -7.03 0.62 10.19
CA ALA A 96 -7.43 1.58 11.21
C ALA A 96 -8.79 2.26 10.88
N ILE A 97 -9.44 2.84 11.90
CA ILE A 97 -10.70 3.59 11.73
C ILE A 97 -10.49 4.78 10.80
N ILE A 98 -9.40 5.53 11.04
CA ILE A 98 -8.98 6.63 10.18
C ILE A 98 -7.87 6.10 9.27
N SER A 99 -7.99 6.35 7.96
CA SER A 99 -7.03 5.84 6.98
C SER A 99 -5.64 6.44 7.22
N MET A 100 -4.64 5.57 7.37
CA MET A 100 -3.23 5.91 7.52
C MET A 100 -2.44 5.31 6.34
N PRO A 101 -2.54 5.90 5.14
CA PRO A 101 -1.95 5.32 3.93
C PRO A 101 -0.43 5.21 4.06
N GLY A 102 0.11 4.06 3.67
CA GLY A 102 1.54 3.76 3.75
C GLY A 102 2.06 3.46 5.15
N MET A 103 1.30 3.65 6.22
CA MET A 103 1.89 3.60 7.58
C MET A 103 1.89 2.23 8.23
N MET A 104 1.05 1.33 7.74
CA MET A 104 0.70 0.10 8.43
C MET A 104 1.06 -1.12 7.58
N ASP A 105 1.49 -2.17 8.24
CA ASP A 105 2.05 -3.33 7.56
C ASP A 105 0.99 -4.20 6.87
N THR A 106 1.44 -4.93 5.86
CA THR A 106 0.67 -5.91 5.10
C THR A 106 1.55 -7.14 4.89
N ILE A 107 0.98 -8.32 5.11
CA ILE A 107 1.61 -9.60 4.79
C ILE A 107 0.80 -10.23 3.66
N LEU A 108 1.47 -10.65 2.59
CA LEU A 108 0.87 -11.37 1.46
C LEU A 108 1.33 -12.82 1.45
N ASN A 109 0.60 -13.68 0.73
CA ASN A 109 0.97 -15.08 0.46
C ASN A 109 1.11 -15.97 1.71
N LEU A 110 0.55 -15.59 2.87
CA LEU A 110 0.63 -16.39 4.10
C LEU A 110 -0.06 -17.75 3.90
N GLY A 111 0.63 -18.82 4.29
CA GLY A 111 0.22 -20.22 4.06
C GLY A 111 1.03 -20.93 2.97
N ILE A 112 1.94 -20.22 2.29
CA ILE A 112 2.87 -20.83 1.35
C ILE A 112 4.05 -21.47 2.10
N SER A 113 4.41 -22.69 1.71
CA SER A 113 5.45 -23.50 2.33
C SER A 113 6.05 -24.47 1.31
N ASP A 114 7.05 -25.26 1.72
CA ASP A 114 7.64 -26.32 0.89
C ASP A 114 6.59 -27.35 0.47
N GLU A 115 5.58 -27.59 1.32
CA GLU A 115 4.48 -28.53 1.08
C GLU A 115 3.42 -27.97 0.12
N THR A 116 3.14 -26.66 0.17
CA THR A 116 2.05 -26.05 -0.61
C THR A 116 2.51 -25.44 -1.93
N VAL A 117 3.77 -25.00 -2.04
CA VAL A 117 4.30 -24.39 -3.27
C VAL A 117 4.16 -25.28 -4.52
N PRO A 118 4.29 -26.63 -4.47
CA PRO A 118 4.08 -27.47 -5.64
C PRO A 118 2.62 -27.48 -6.14
N ALA A 119 1.65 -27.36 -5.24
CA ALA A 119 0.24 -27.25 -5.62
C ALA A 119 -0.06 -25.89 -6.25
N ILE A 120 0.51 -24.81 -5.71
CA ILE A 120 0.40 -23.46 -6.30
C ILE A 120 1.01 -23.44 -7.72
N ALA A 121 2.18 -24.05 -7.92
CA ALA A 121 2.81 -24.18 -9.23
C ALA A 121 1.92 -24.95 -10.22
N ARG A 122 1.30 -26.05 -9.77
CA ARG A 122 0.40 -26.86 -10.61
C ARG A 122 -0.89 -26.13 -10.96
N GLU A 123 -1.53 -25.47 -10.00
CA GLU A 123 -2.79 -24.73 -10.22
C GLU A 123 -2.59 -23.49 -11.11
N SER A 124 -1.42 -22.86 -11.05
CA SER A 124 -1.08 -21.72 -11.91
C SER A 124 -0.56 -22.11 -13.28
N GLY A 125 -0.04 -23.34 -13.43
CA GLY A 125 0.72 -23.71 -14.61
C GLY A 125 2.01 -22.90 -14.76
N ASN A 126 2.46 -22.25 -13.68
CA ASN A 126 3.57 -21.31 -13.68
C ASN A 126 4.42 -21.53 -12.42
N GLU A 127 5.46 -22.36 -12.56
CA GLU A 127 6.35 -22.70 -11.45
C GLU A 127 7.13 -21.48 -10.93
N ARG A 128 7.56 -20.58 -11.83
CA ARG A 128 8.23 -19.33 -11.46
C ARG A 128 7.35 -18.50 -10.52
N PHE A 129 6.07 -18.33 -10.85
CA PHE A 129 5.10 -17.59 -10.03
C PHE A 129 5.00 -18.16 -8.61
N ALA A 130 4.92 -19.48 -8.47
CA ALA A 130 4.79 -20.12 -7.17
C ALA A 130 6.02 -19.86 -6.27
N TRP A 131 7.22 -19.98 -6.83
CA TRP A 131 8.47 -19.70 -6.10
C TRP A 131 8.68 -18.20 -5.85
N ASP A 132 8.21 -17.31 -6.73
CA ASP A 132 8.21 -15.86 -6.48
C ASP A 132 7.27 -15.49 -5.31
N CYS A 133 6.08 -16.08 -5.24
CA CYS A 133 5.19 -15.91 -4.09
C CYS A 133 5.84 -16.38 -2.78
N TYR A 134 6.61 -17.47 -2.83
CA TYR A 134 7.24 -18.04 -1.64
C TYR A 134 8.42 -17.19 -1.16
N ARG A 135 9.32 -16.74 -2.05
CA ARG A 135 10.40 -15.84 -1.64
C ARG A 135 9.86 -14.52 -1.08
N ARG A 136 8.82 -13.95 -1.70
CA ARG A 136 8.16 -12.72 -1.23
C ARG A 136 7.54 -12.92 0.14
N PHE A 137 6.90 -14.07 0.38
CA PHE A 137 6.35 -14.40 1.70
C PHE A 137 7.44 -14.42 2.76
N ILE A 138 8.56 -15.13 2.52
CA ILE A 138 9.63 -15.25 3.52
C ILE A 138 10.22 -13.88 3.86
N GLN A 139 10.51 -13.09 2.83
CA GLN A 139 11.02 -11.73 2.99
C GLN A 139 10.05 -10.86 3.80
N MET A 140 8.82 -10.71 3.32
CA MET A 140 7.81 -9.84 3.94
C MET A 140 7.44 -10.29 5.35
N TYR A 141 7.29 -11.60 5.57
CA TYR A 141 7.02 -12.15 6.90
C TYR A 141 8.23 -11.96 7.83
N GLY A 142 9.43 -12.21 7.34
CA GLY A 142 10.67 -12.01 8.10
C GLY A 142 10.85 -10.56 8.55
N GLU A 143 10.61 -9.61 7.66
CA GLU A 143 10.72 -8.17 7.96
C GLU A 143 9.60 -7.70 8.89
N VAL A 144 8.35 -7.94 8.53
CA VAL A 144 7.19 -7.36 9.23
C VAL A 144 6.91 -8.07 10.55
N VAL A 145 6.95 -9.40 10.56
CA VAL A 145 6.48 -10.20 11.70
C VAL A 145 7.62 -10.49 12.66
N GLU A 146 8.74 -10.96 12.12
CA GLU A 146 9.90 -11.40 12.89
C GLU A 146 10.94 -10.30 13.14
N GLY A 147 10.82 -9.15 12.47
CA GLY A 147 11.68 -7.98 12.68
C GLY A 147 13.10 -8.13 12.13
N ILE A 148 13.28 -8.92 11.08
CA ILE A 148 14.56 -9.08 10.39
C ILE A 148 14.79 -7.87 9.49
N ASP A 149 16.01 -7.31 9.51
CA ASP A 149 16.36 -6.17 8.67
C ASP A 149 16.23 -6.48 7.17
N ALA A 150 15.55 -5.60 6.41
CA ALA A 150 15.25 -5.81 4.99
C ALA A 150 16.50 -6.03 4.12
N HIS A 151 17.61 -5.36 4.47
CA HIS A 151 18.90 -5.50 3.79
C HIS A 151 19.40 -6.96 3.74
N VAL A 152 19.05 -7.78 4.74
CA VAL A 152 19.41 -9.21 4.76
C VAL A 152 18.86 -9.95 3.53
N TYR A 153 17.62 -9.63 3.12
CA TYR A 153 16.98 -10.25 1.95
C TYR A 153 17.38 -9.57 0.64
N GLU A 154 17.42 -8.23 0.63
CA GLU A 154 17.76 -7.44 -0.56
C GLU A 154 19.19 -7.70 -1.05
N ASP A 155 20.15 -7.88 -0.14
CA ASP A 155 21.52 -8.23 -0.50
C ASP A 155 21.61 -9.59 -1.18
N ALA A 156 20.90 -10.58 -0.63
CA ALA A 156 20.89 -11.93 -1.17
C ALA A 156 20.22 -11.98 -2.55
N LEU A 157 19.16 -11.20 -2.76
CA LEU A 157 18.52 -11.04 -4.07
C LEU A 157 19.44 -10.30 -5.05
N THR A 158 20.11 -9.23 -4.62
CA THR A 158 21.04 -8.46 -5.44
C THR A 158 22.23 -9.31 -5.88
N ALA A 159 22.86 -10.02 -4.94
CA ALA A 159 23.96 -10.94 -5.23
C ALA A 159 23.54 -12.05 -6.21
N LEU A 160 22.29 -12.57 -6.09
CA LEU A 160 21.77 -13.53 -7.05
C LEU A 160 21.63 -12.91 -8.45
N LYS A 161 21.06 -11.72 -8.57
CA LYS A 161 20.92 -11.00 -9.85
C LYS A 161 22.27 -10.75 -10.51
N GLU A 162 23.25 -10.27 -9.75
CA GLU A 162 24.63 -10.08 -10.23
C GLU A 162 25.26 -11.39 -10.71
N SER A 163 25.11 -12.47 -9.95
CA SER A 163 25.65 -13.79 -10.32
C SER A 163 25.03 -14.36 -11.60
N LYS A 164 23.81 -13.94 -11.92
CA LYS A 164 23.05 -14.35 -13.11
C LYS A 164 23.19 -13.37 -14.27
N GLY A 165 23.80 -12.20 -14.04
CA GLY A 165 23.95 -11.15 -15.05
C GLY A 165 22.62 -10.57 -15.51
N VAL A 166 21.63 -10.49 -14.62
CA VAL A 166 20.31 -9.92 -14.90
C VAL A 166 20.10 -8.63 -14.10
N GLU A 167 19.32 -7.70 -14.67
CA GLU A 167 19.05 -6.41 -14.02
C GLU A 167 17.71 -6.43 -13.24
N SER A 168 16.73 -7.24 -13.67
CA SER A 168 15.41 -7.31 -13.06
C SER A 168 15.13 -8.64 -12.36
N ASP A 169 14.40 -8.59 -11.24
CA ASP A 169 13.81 -9.77 -10.58
C ASP A 169 12.92 -10.59 -11.53
N THR A 170 12.35 -9.93 -12.54
CA THR A 170 11.49 -10.59 -13.54
C THR A 170 12.27 -11.53 -14.45
N ASP A 171 13.58 -11.33 -14.58
CA ASP A 171 14.48 -12.13 -15.42
C ASP A 171 15.00 -13.39 -14.69
N LEU A 172 14.76 -13.51 -13.39
CA LEU A 172 15.12 -14.71 -12.62
C LEU A 172 14.21 -15.88 -12.98
N SER A 173 14.83 -17.05 -13.21
CA SER A 173 14.12 -18.29 -13.53
C SER A 173 13.50 -18.95 -12.29
N ALA A 174 12.64 -19.94 -12.50
CA ALA A 174 12.05 -20.71 -11.39
C ALA A 174 13.11 -21.40 -10.52
N ASP A 175 14.16 -21.96 -11.13
CA ASP A 175 15.26 -22.60 -10.41
C ASP A 175 16.06 -21.61 -9.57
N ASP A 176 16.26 -20.39 -10.09
CA ASP A 176 16.93 -19.30 -9.36
C ASP A 176 16.12 -18.91 -8.12
N LEU A 177 14.79 -18.72 -8.28
CA LEU A 177 13.89 -18.36 -7.18
C LEU A 177 13.79 -19.48 -6.14
N LYS A 178 13.83 -20.75 -6.55
CA LYS A 178 13.88 -21.88 -5.62
C LYS A 178 15.16 -21.87 -4.78
N GLY A 179 16.31 -21.61 -5.41
CA GLY A 179 17.58 -21.42 -4.70
C GLY A 179 17.57 -20.20 -3.78
N LEU A 180 16.88 -19.12 -4.18
CA LEU A 180 16.71 -17.93 -3.36
C LEU A 180 15.84 -18.22 -2.12
N VAL A 181 14.75 -18.98 -2.25
CA VAL A 181 13.92 -19.43 -1.13
C VAL A 181 14.76 -20.19 -0.09
N ASP A 182 15.61 -21.12 -0.55
CA ASP A 182 16.51 -21.86 0.35
C ASP A 182 17.50 -20.93 1.06
N THR A 183 18.00 -19.91 0.36
CA THR A 183 18.88 -18.88 0.94
C THR A 183 18.15 -18.04 1.97
N PHE A 184 16.95 -17.54 1.66
CA PHE A 184 16.14 -16.73 2.56
C PHE A 184 15.79 -17.50 3.83
N LYS A 185 15.35 -18.76 3.73
CA LYS A 185 15.06 -19.60 4.91
C LYS A 185 16.29 -19.79 5.81
N LYS A 186 17.49 -19.91 5.24
CA LYS A 186 18.74 -20.01 6.03
C LYS A 186 19.01 -18.70 6.76
N LEU A 187 18.96 -17.58 6.05
CA LEU A 187 19.13 -16.25 6.63
C LEU A 187 18.12 -15.99 7.75
N SER A 188 16.83 -16.29 7.53
CA SER A 188 15.81 -16.12 8.56
C SER A 188 16.06 -17.01 9.78
N ASN A 189 16.48 -18.26 9.58
CA ASN A 189 16.84 -19.14 10.70
C ASN A 189 18.08 -18.64 11.46
N GLU A 190 19.10 -18.14 10.77
CA GLU A 190 20.31 -17.61 11.39
C GLU A 190 20.00 -16.35 12.22
N GLN A 191 19.24 -15.41 11.65
CA GLN A 191 18.85 -14.17 12.34
C GLN A 191 17.96 -14.43 13.56
N LEU A 192 17.07 -15.44 13.49
CA LEU A 192 16.15 -15.79 14.58
C LEU A 192 16.70 -16.84 15.55
N GLY A 193 17.95 -17.29 15.38
CA GLY A 193 18.53 -18.33 16.24
C GLY A 193 17.80 -19.68 16.16
N GLY A 194 17.27 -20.03 14.98
CA GLY A 194 16.56 -21.29 14.70
C GLY A 194 15.07 -21.26 15.01
N ASN A 195 14.48 -20.09 15.30
CA ASN A 195 13.07 -19.95 15.68
C ASN A 195 12.12 -19.65 14.50
N TRP A 196 12.56 -19.86 13.25
CA TRP A 196 11.68 -19.72 12.09
C TRP A 196 10.59 -20.79 12.11
N THR A 197 9.32 -20.36 12.11
CA THR A 197 8.18 -21.29 12.11
C THR A 197 7.69 -21.60 10.69
N THR A 198 7.33 -22.86 10.47
CA THR A 198 6.66 -23.34 9.25
C THR A 198 5.22 -23.74 9.51
N ASP A 199 4.73 -23.60 10.75
CA ASP A 199 3.33 -23.85 11.08
C ASP A 199 2.47 -22.68 10.57
N PRO A 200 1.57 -22.89 9.60
CA PRO A 200 0.75 -21.82 9.04
C PRO A 200 -0.19 -21.19 10.08
N ARG A 201 -0.63 -21.94 11.10
CA ARG A 201 -1.45 -21.39 12.19
C ARG A 201 -0.63 -20.43 13.01
N GLU A 202 0.58 -20.83 13.39
CA GLU A 202 1.49 -19.98 14.16
C GLU A 202 1.86 -18.72 13.38
N GLN A 203 2.16 -18.85 12.08
CA GLN A 203 2.42 -17.71 11.19
C GLN A 203 1.24 -16.74 11.16
N LEU A 204 0.00 -17.24 11.03
CA LEU A 204 -1.19 -16.38 11.05
C LEU A 204 -1.33 -15.64 12.38
N MET A 205 -1.14 -16.32 13.50
CA MET A 205 -1.25 -15.71 14.83
C MET A 205 -0.18 -14.64 15.05
N ARG A 206 1.08 -14.93 14.70
CA ARG A 206 2.19 -13.97 14.78
C ARG A 206 1.96 -12.78 13.84
N ALA A 207 1.39 -12.98 12.66
CA ALA A 207 1.04 -11.90 11.74
C ALA A 207 -0.07 -10.99 12.29
N VAL A 208 -1.09 -11.54 12.95
CA VAL A 208 -2.12 -10.75 13.65
C VAL A 208 -1.50 -9.91 14.77
N ASP A 209 -0.60 -10.50 15.55
CA ASP A 209 0.13 -9.79 16.60
C ASP A 209 1.01 -8.66 16.04
N ALA A 210 1.75 -8.93 14.97
CA ALA A 210 2.57 -7.93 14.28
C ALA A 210 1.72 -6.74 13.80
N VAL A 211 0.52 -6.98 13.26
CA VAL A 211 -0.40 -5.89 12.89
C VAL A 211 -0.84 -5.09 14.12
N PHE A 212 -1.15 -5.72 15.25
CA PHE A 212 -1.46 -4.97 16.47
C PHE A 212 -0.26 -4.16 16.96
N ARG A 213 0.95 -4.73 16.97
CA ARG A 213 2.19 -4.03 17.32
C ARG A 213 2.48 -2.86 16.38
N SER A 214 2.16 -2.98 15.09
CA SER A 214 2.39 -1.93 14.10
C SER A 214 1.67 -0.61 14.42
N TRP A 215 0.55 -0.67 15.18
CA TRP A 215 -0.12 0.53 15.69
C TRP A 215 0.77 1.34 16.63
N LEU A 216 1.68 0.70 17.35
CA LEU A 216 2.58 1.35 18.30
C LEU A 216 3.94 1.72 17.69
N ASN A 217 4.16 1.42 16.40
CA ASN A 217 5.44 1.75 15.75
C ASN A 217 5.68 3.26 15.72
N PRO A 218 6.96 3.70 15.80
CA PRO A 218 7.31 5.13 15.82
C PRO A 218 6.70 5.93 14.66
N ARG A 219 6.73 5.39 13.44
CA ARG A 219 6.13 6.01 12.24
C ARG A 219 4.62 6.23 12.38
N ALA A 220 3.90 5.24 12.90
CA ALA A 220 2.45 5.31 13.09
C ALA A 220 2.11 6.35 14.16
N PHE A 221 2.89 6.42 15.24
CA PHE A 221 2.75 7.43 16.28
C PHE A 221 2.98 8.86 15.73
N VAL A 222 4.05 9.09 14.96
CA VAL A 222 4.32 10.37 14.32
C VAL A 222 3.17 10.78 13.39
N TYR A 223 2.69 9.86 12.55
CA TYR A 223 1.55 10.10 11.66
C TYR A 223 0.30 10.50 12.46
N ARG A 224 -0.05 9.76 13.51
CA ARG A 224 -1.24 10.03 14.32
C ARG A 224 -1.15 11.37 15.02
N LYS A 225 0.01 11.73 15.58
CA LYS A 225 0.23 13.02 16.22
C LYS A 225 0.06 14.18 15.23
N ALA A 226 0.64 14.06 14.03
CA ALA A 226 0.50 15.07 12.97
C ALA A 226 -0.95 15.24 12.51
N ASN A 227 -1.71 14.13 12.45
CA ASN A 227 -3.09 14.11 11.97
C ASN A 227 -4.16 14.17 13.08
N LYS A 228 -3.75 14.37 14.34
CA LYS A 228 -4.65 14.42 15.53
C LYS A 228 -5.54 13.17 15.67
N ILE A 229 -4.99 11.99 15.36
CA ILE A 229 -5.65 10.69 15.51
C ILE A 229 -5.38 10.19 16.93
N SER A 230 -6.41 9.78 17.67
CA SER A 230 -6.24 9.24 19.03
C SER A 230 -5.52 7.90 19.02
N ASP A 231 -4.62 7.70 19.99
CA ASP A 231 -3.90 6.44 20.21
C ASP A 231 -4.85 5.31 20.67
N ASP A 232 -6.00 5.65 21.26
CA ASP A 232 -6.96 4.70 21.84
C ASP A 232 -7.85 3.99 20.80
N LEU A 233 -7.70 4.29 19.51
CA LEU A 233 -8.56 3.73 18.45
C LEU A 233 -8.15 2.31 18.03
N GLY A 234 -6.86 1.97 18.17
CA GLY A 234 -6.29 0.71 17.65
C GLY A 234 -6.45 0.53 16.14
N THR A 235 -6.13 -0.68 15.68
CA THR A 235 -6.30 -1.11 14.28
C THR A 235 -7.05 -2.44 14.21
N ALA A 236 -7.87 -2.62 13.18
CA ALA A 236 -8.39 -3.94 12.84
C ALA A 236 -7.36 -4.74 12.03
N VAL A 237 -7.54 -6.06 11.97
CA VAL A 237 -6.78 -6.98 11.11
C VAL A 237 -7.72 -7.66 10.14
N ASN A 238 -7.46 -7.55 8.84
CA ASN A 238 -8.25 -8.17 7.79
C ASN A 238 -7.48 -9.37 7.26
N VAL A 239 -8.05 -10.57 7.45
CA VAL A 239 -7.50 -11.81 6.92
C VAL A 239 -8.34 -12.20 5.70
N MET A 240 -7.74 -12.08 4.52
CA MET A 240 -8.45 -12.16 3.24
C MET A 240 -7.81 -13.21 2.35
N GLN A 241 -8.60 -13.99 1.61
CA GLN A 241 -8.11 -14.87 0.57
C GLN A 241 -7.23 -14.09 -0.43
N MET A 242 -6.08 -14.66 -0.80
CA MET A 242 -5.24 -14.11 -1.86
C MET A 242 -5.92 -14.21 -3.21
N VAL A 243 -5.81 -13.13 -3.97
CA VAL A 243 -6.09 -13.05 -5.40
C VAL A 243 -4.83 -12.54 -6.08
N PHE A 244 -4.43 -13.17 -7.18
CA PHE A 244 -3.11 -12.98 -7.77
C PHE A 244 -3.17 -12.21 -9.08
N GLY A 245 -2.53 -11.04 -9.12
CA GLY A 245 -2.34 -10.25 -10.34
C GLY A 245 -1.14 -10.69 -11.19
N ASN A 246 -0.37 -11.68 -10.71
CA ASN A 246 0.92 -12.14 -11.25
C ASN A 246 0.91 -13.59 -11.76
N ARG A 247 -0.25 -14.12 -12.18
CA ARG A 247 -0.33 -15.50 -12.73
C ARG A 247 0.10 -15.58 -14.19
N GLY A 248 0.02 -14.47 -14.93
CA GLY A 248 0.29 -14.39 -16.35
C GLY A 248 -0.28 -13.11 -16.95
N ASP A 249 -0.37 -13.10 -18.28
CA ASP A 249 -0.76 -11.91 -19.05
C ASP A 249 -2.26 -11.57 -18.94
N ASP A 250 -3.11 -12.52 -18.55
CA ASP A 250 -4.53 -12.28 -18.29
C ASP A 250 -4.81 -11.78 -16.85
N SER A 251 -3.75 -11.44 -16.11
CA SER A 251 -3.79 -11.02 -14.71
C SER A 251 -3.10 -9.67 -14.53
N ALA A 252 -3.62 -8.87 -13.60
CA ALA A 252 -3.12 -7.52 -13.35
C ALA A 252 -3.47 -7.04 -11.95
N THR A 253 -2.83 -5.97 -11.50
CA THR A 253 -3.22 -5.24 -10.28
C THR A 253 -3.08 -3.75 -10.52
N GLY A 254 -3.87 -2.95 -9.82
CA GLY A 254 -3.86 -1.51 -10.03
C GLY A 254 -4.59 -0.72 -8.97
N VAL A 255 -4.43 0.59 -9.09
CA VAL A 255 -5.05 1.60 -8.23
C VAL A 255 -5.75 2.60 -9.14
N CYS A 256 -6.99 2.96 -8.81
CA CYS A 256 -7.79 3.86 -9.61
C CYS A 256 -8.65 4.79 -8.77
N PHE A 257 -8.96 5.94 -9.36
CA PHE A 257 -9.81 6.98 -8.83
C PHE A 257 -10.97 7.23 -9.80
N THR A 258 -12.17 7.44 -9.28
CA THR A 258 -13.37 7.69 -10.10
C THR A 258 -13.35 9.06 -10.78
N ARG A 259 -12.57 9.99 -10.23
CA ARG A 259 -12.27 11.30 -10.79
C ARG A 259 -10.79 11.60 -10.55
N ASN A 260 -10.22 12.54 -11.30
CA ASN A 260 -8.83 12.92 -11.15
C ASN A 260 -8.58 13.56 -9.76
N PRO A 261 -7.73 12.98 -8.89
CA PRO A 261 -7.52 13.47 -7.53
C PRO A 261 -6.68 14.76 -7.45
N ALA A 262 -6.06 15.18 -8.56
CA ALA A 262 -5.29 16.42 -8.64
C ALA A 262 -6.12 17.61 -9.18
N THR A 263 -6.95 17.38 -10.20
CA THR A 263 -7.73 18.43 -10.87
C THR A 263 -9.22 18.41 -10.53
N GLY A 264 -9.74 17.28 -10.06
CA GLY A 264 -11.16 17.02 -9.87
C GLY A 264 -11.93 16.78 -11.18
N ALA A 265 -11.25 16.65 -12.32
CA ALA A 265 -11.89 16.32 -13.58
C ALA A 265 -12.61 14.96 -13.50
N ASN A 266 -13.82 14.89 -14.07
CA ASN A 266 -14.58 13.66 -14.16
C ASN A 266 -14.03 12.79 -15.31
N GLU A 267 -12.91 12.13 -15.03
CA GLU A 267 -12.21 11.23 -15.93
C GLU A 267 -11.69 10.02 -15.14
N LEU A 268 -11.60 8.87 -15.80
CA LEU A 268 -10.98 7.69 -15.22
C LEU A 268 -9.49 7.97 -15.00
N TYR A 269 -9.06 7.88 -13.75
CA TYR A 269 -7.69 8.16 -13.37
C TYR A 269 -7.12 6.95 -12.65
N GLY A 270 -5.90 6.55 -12.97
CA GLY A 270 -5.28 5.42 -12.29
C GLY A 270 -4.18 4.77 -13.11
N GLU A 271 -3.57 3.77 -12.50
CA GLU A 271 -2.43 3.04 -13.02
C GLU A 271 -2.59 1.54 -12.73
N PHE A 272 -2.03 0.71 -13.60
CA PHE A 272 -2.02 -0.75 -13.42
C PHE A 272 -0.72 -1.37 -13.92
N LEU A 273 -0.43 -2.56 -13.39
CA LEU A 273 0.63 -3.44 -13.87
C LEU A 273 0.04 -4.79 -14.24
N GLN A 274 0.38 -5.26 -15.44
CA GLN A 274 0.10 -6.62 -15.89
C GLN A 274 1.14 -7.58 -15.31
N ASN A 275 0.68 -8.76 -14.91
CA ASN A 275 1.51 -9.82 -14.34
C ASN A 275 2.35 -9.30 -13.15
N ALA A 276 1.67 -8.75 -12.12
CA ALA A 276 2.29 -8.07 -10.98
C ALA A 276 1.46 -8.24 -9.69
N GLN A 277 2.07 -8.02 -8.53
CA GLN A 277 1.37 -7.87 -7.25
C GLN A 277 1.27 -6.39 -6.86
N GLY A 278 0.35 -6.05 -5.94
CA GLY A 278 0.11 -4.67 -5.55
C GLY A 278 1.36 -3.95 -5.02
N GLU A 279 2.27 -4.70 -4.41
CA GLU A 279 3.59 -4.23 -3.99
C GLU A 279 4.39 -3.62 -5.15
N ASP A 280 4.39 -4.25 -6.33
CA ASP A 280 5.14 -3.76 -7.49
C ASP A 280 4.58 -2.41 -8.00
N VAL A 281 3.29 -2.15 -7.78
CA VAL A 281 2.66 -0.86 -8.11
C VAL A 281 3.08 0.23 -7.12
N VAL A 282 3.21 -0.12 -5.84
CA VAL A 282 3.56 0.82 -4.77
C VAL A 282 5.06 1.15 -4.77
N ALA A 283 5.91 0.13 -4.90
CA ALA A 283 7.38 0.26 -4.93
C ALA A 283 7.89 0.93 -6.21
N GLY A 284 7.10 0.97 -7.29
CA GLY A 284 7.49 1.66 -8.52
C GLY A 284 8.70 1.05 -9.23
N ILE A 285 9.09 -0.19 -8.88
CA ILE A 285 10.15 -0.98 -9.54
C ILE A 285 9.85 -1.12 -11.04
N ARG A 286 8.56 -1.29 -11.38
CA ARG A 286 8.06 -1.31 -12.74
C ARG A 286 7.27 -0.05 -13.01
N THR A 287 7.50 0.57 -14.17
CA THR A 287 6.71 1.72 -14.60
C THR A 287 5.25 1.30 -14.83
N PRO A 288 4.29 1.83 -14.05
CA PRO A 288 2.88 1.50 -14.23
C PRO A 288 2.34 2.02 -15.56
N LYS A 289 1.35 1.31 -16.13
CA LYS A 289 0.63 1.76 -17.33
C LYS A 289 -0.59 2.58 -16.92
N PRO A 290 -0.94 3.65 -17.65
CA PRO A 290 -2.19 4.37 -17.43
C PRO A 290 -3.41 3.45 -17.54
N LEU A 291 -4.40 3.61 -16.66
CA LEU A 291 -5.59 2.75 -16.60
C LEU A 291 -6.33 2.64 -17.94
N ALA A 292 -6.33 3.68 -18.76
CA ALA A 292 -6.96 3.68 -20.08
C ALA A 292 -6.39 2.58 -21.01
N GLN A 293 -5.11 2.23 -20.89
CA GLN A 293 -4.50 1.17 -21.70
C GLN A 293 -5.02 -0.23 -21.32
N MET A 294 -5.62 -0.39 -20.14
CA MET A 294 -6.21 -1.67 -19.73
C MET A 294 -7.34 -2.11 -20.66
N GLN A 295 -8.03 -1.17 -21.32
CA GLN A 295 -9.06 -1.47 -22.30
C GLN A 295 -8.56 -2.34 -23.47
N GLU A 296 -7.31 -2.14 -23.88
CA GLU A 296 -6.71 -2.89 -24.99
C GLU A 296 -6.17 -4.26 -24.54
N ILE A 297 -5.72 -4.36 -23.29
CA ILE A 297 -5.03 -5.54 -22.74
C ILE A 297 -6.02 -6.52 -22.09
N LEU A 298 -6.96 -6.01 -21.29
CA LEU A 298 -7.93 -6.76 -20.49
C LEU A 298 -9.33 -6.15 -20.64
N PRO A 299 -9.94 -6.17 -21.85
CA PRO A 299 -11.17 -5.42 -22.15
C PRO A 299 -12.34 -5.78 -21.22
N ASP A 300 -12.57 -7.07 -20.96
CA ASP A 300 -13.68 -7.52 -20.12
C ASP A 300 -13.52 -7.07 -18.66
N ALA A 301 -12.29 -7.15 -18.14
CA ALA A 301 -11.98 -6.70 -16.78
C ALA A 301 -12.05 -5.16 -16.67
N TYR A 302 -11.66 -4.43 -17.71
CA TYR A 302 -11.79 -2.98 -17.78
C TYR A 302 -13.27 -2.55 -17.80
N GLU A 303 -14.13 -3.23 -18.56
CA GLU A 303 -15.57 -2.96 -18.56
C GLU A 303 -16.17 -3.21 -17.17
N GLN A 304 -15.84 -4.34 -16.54
CA GLN A 304 -16.27 -4.65 -15.17
C GLN A 304 -15.77 -3.60 -14.17
N LEU A 305 -14.52 -3.14 -14.30
CA LEU A 305 -13.93 -2.15 -13.42
C LEU A 305 -14.64 -0.82 -13.56
N THR A 306 -14.80 -0.31 -14.78
CA THR A 306 -15.48 0.97 -15.02
C THR A 306 -16.94 0.97 -14.57
N ALA A 307 -17.65 -0.15 -14.74
CA ALA A 307 -19.00 -0.32 -14.19
C ALA A 307 -18.99 -0.31 -12.65
N THR A 308 -18.03 -0.98 -12.04
CA THR A 308 -17.84 -1.01 -10.58
C THR A 308 -17.50 0.38 -10.04
N MET A 309 -16.58 1.11 -10.68
CA MET A 309 -16.20 2.48 -10.31
C MET A 309 -17.43 3.41 -10.25
N LYS A 310 -18.29 3.38 -11.27
CA LYS A 310 -19.55 4.14 -11.30
C LYS A 310 -20.49 3.75 -10.17
N LYS A 311 -20.64 2.44 -9.93
CA LYS A 311 -21.49 1.91 -8.85
C LYS A 311 -20.99 2.36 -7.48
N MET A 312 -19.68 2.34 -7.24
CA MET A 312 -19.07 2.73 -5.98
C MET A 312 -19.19 4.23 -5.73
N GLU A 313 -18.94 5.07 -6.74
CA GLU A 313 -19.14 6.52 -6.62
C GLU A 313 -20.60 6.89 -6.37
N ALA A 314 -21.55 6.23 -7.05
CA ALA A 314 -22.97 6.45 -6.81
C ALA A 314 -23.40 6.01 -5.41
N HIS A 315 -22.89 4.87 -4.93
CA HIS A 315 -23.21 4.33 -3.61
C HIS A 315 -22.68 5.22 -2.47
N TYR A 316 -21.41 5.59 -2.51
CA TYR A 316 -20.79 6.46 -1.50
C TYR A 316 -21.09 7.94 -1.72
N ARG A 317 -21.69 8.29 -2.87
CA ARG A 317 -22.01 9.65 -3.29
C ARG A 317 -20.80 10.57 -3.28
N ASP A 318 -19.58 10.05 -3.48
CA ASP A 318 -18.31 10.79 -3.49
C ASP A 318 -17.27 10.07 -4.35
N MET A 319 -16.25 10.80 -4.80
CA MET A 319 -15.12 10.24 -5.54
C MET A 319 -14.41 9.16 -4.73
N GLN A 320 -14.22 7.99 -5.34
CA GLN A 320 -13.59 6.83 -4.69
C GLN A 320 -12.15 6.63 -5.18
N ASP A 321 -11.30 6.18 -4.25
CA ASP A 321 -9.97 5.59 -4.46
C ASP A 321 -10.10 4.08 -4.20
N MET A 322 -9.73 3.27 -5.19
CA MET A 322 -9.95 1.82 -5.21
C MET A 322 -8.69 1.08 -5.61
N GLU A 323 -8.43 -0.03 -4.91
CA GLU A 323 -7.41 -1.02 -5.26
C GLU A 323 -8.10 -2.24 -5.87
N PHE A 324 -7.57 -2.75 -6.98
CA PHE A 324 -8.13 -3.91 -7.67
C PHE A 324 -7.05 -4.91 -8.10
N THR A 325 -7.48 -6.16 -8.26
CA THR A 325 -6.71 -7.22 -8.90
C THR A 325 -7.59 -7.95 -9.90
N VAL A 326 -7.02 -8.25 -11.06
CA VAL A 326 -7.56 -9.16 -12.06
C VAL A 326 -6.78 -10.46 -11.96
N GLU A 327 -7.47 -11.56 -11.68
CA GLU A 327 -6.89 -12.91 -11.68
C GLU A 327 -7.57 -13.72 -12.79
N ASN A 328 -6.80 -14.14 -13.78
CA ASN A 328 -7.27 -14.90 -14.95
C ASN A 328 -8.54 -14.28 -15.59
N GLY A 329 -8.49 -12.97 -15.86
CA GLY A 329 -9.59 -12.19 -16.44
C GLY A 329 -10.73 -11.82 -15.48
N LYS A 330 -10.72 -12.28 -14.22
CA LYS A 330 -11.77 -11.96 -13.24
C LYS A 330 -11.35 -10.81 -12.33
N LEU A 331 -12.17 -9.76 -12.27
CA LEU A 331 -11.95 -8.60 -11.41
C LEU A 331 -12.31 -8.89 -9.95
N TYR A 332 -11.46 -8.41 -9.04
CA TYR A 332 -11.69 -8.34 -7.61
C TYR A 332 -11.30 -6.95 -7.09
N LEU A 333 -12.15 -6.35 -6.25
CA LEU A 333 -11.85 -5.13 -5.53
C LEU A 333 -11.28 -5.50 -4.16
N LEU A 334 -10.14 -4.90 -3.82
CA LEU A 334 -9.41 -5.19 -2.59
C LEU A 334 -9.66 -4.13 -1.52
N GLN A 335 -9.93 -2.90 -1.95
CA GLN A 335 -10.15 -1.76 -1.08
C GLN A 335 -10.95 -0.69 -1.82
N THR A 336 -11.76 0.04 -1.07
CA THR A 336 -12.35 1.31 -1.50
C THR A 336 -12.31 2.30 -0.33
N ARG A 337 -12.15 3.58 -0.64
CA ARG A 337 -12.30 4.68 0.31
C ARG A 337 -12.61 5.97 -0.44
N ASN A 338 -13.14 6.97 0.27
CA ASN A 338 -13.21 8.32 -0.28
C ASN A 338 -11.79 8.79 -0.62
N GLY A 339 -11.56 9.13 -1.88
CA GLY A 339 -10.20 9.39 -2.35
C GLY A 339 -9.66 10.70 -1.81
N LYS A 340 -8.42 10.66 -1.31
CA LYS A 340 -7.67 11.87 -0.95
C LYS A 340 -7.38 12.67 -2.21
N ARG A 341 -7.54 13.98 -2.14
CA ARG A 341 -7.53 14.89 -3.29
C ARG A 341 -7.04 16.27 -2.89
N THR A 342 -6.59 17.06 -3.87
CA THR A 342 -6.19 18.46 -3.66
C THR A 342 -7.39 19.32 -3.31
N ALA A 343 -7.17 20.50 -2.76
CA ALA A 343 -8.25 21.47 -2.50
C ALA A 343 -9.02 21.86 -3.77
N ALA A 344 -8.31 22.06 -4.88
CA ALA A 344 -8.91 22.36 -6.18
C ALA A 344 -9.80 21.21 -6.66
N ALA A 345 -9.33 19.96 -6.53
CA ALA A 345 -10.10 18.78 -6.87
C ALA A 345 -11.33 18.63 -5.94
N ALA A 346 -11.19 18.88 -4.63
CA ALA A 346 -12.30 18.82 -3.68
C ALA A 346 -13.43 19.79 -4.06
N LEU A 347 -13.10 21.04 -4.37
CA LEU A 347 -14.08 22.04 -4.82
C LEU A 347 -14.75 21.64 -6.14
N LYS A 348 -13.96 21.20 -7.12
CA LYS A 348 -14.45 20.78 -8.43
C LYS A 348 -15.40 19.59 -8.32
N VAL A 349 -15.01 18.55 -7.60
CA VAL A 349 -15.81 17.34 -7.39
C VAL A 349 -17.09 17.68 -6.62
N ALA A 350 -17.00 18.44 -5.53
CA ALA A 350 -18.17 18.82 -4.74
C ALA A 350 -19.18 19.63 -5.57
N ARG A 351 -18.70 20.57 -6.41
CA ARG A 351 -19.56 21.32 -7.34
C ARG A 351 -20.21 20.41 -8.37
N ASP A 352 -19.43 19.55 -9.04
CA ASP A 352 -19.96 18.66 -10.06
C ASP A 352 -21.02 17.71 -9.47
N LEU A 353 -20.80 17.15 -8.28
CA LEU A 353 -21.77 16.29 -7.60
C LEU A 353 -23.07 17.02 -7.23
N VAL A 354 -23.02 18.34 -6.99
CA VAL A 354 -24.22 19.18 -6.81
C VAL A 354 -24.93 19.37 -8.15
N ASP A 355 -24.19 19.70 -9.20
CA ASP A 355 -24.74 19.93 -10.54
C ASP A 355 -25.36 18.64 -11.13
N GLU A 356 -24.78 17.49 -10.82
CA GLU A 356 -25.28 16.14 -11.13
C GLU A 356 -26.47 15.72 -10.25
N GLY A 357 -26.82 16.50 -9.22
CA GLY A 357 -27.92 16.22 -8.29
C GLY A 357 -27.64 15.08 -7.31
N VAL A 358 -26.38 14.66 -7.16
CA VAL A 358 -25.96 13.57 -6.27
C VAL A 358 -25.97 14.02 -4.81
N ILE A 359 -25.59 15.27 -4.52
CA ILE A 359 -25.54 15.86 -3.17
C ILE A 359 -26.13 17.28 -3.14
N SER A 360 -26.53 17.75 -1.95
CA SER A 360 -26.97 19.14 -1.78
C SER A 360 -25.80 20.11 -1.64
N LYS A 361 -26.06 21.41 -1.76
CA LYS A 361 -25.04 22.45 -1.54
C LYS A 361 -24.51 22.44 -0.10
N GLU A 362 -25.39 22.18 0.86
CA GLU A 362 -25.04 22.06 2.28
C GLU A 362 -24.14 20.84 2.51
N GLU A 363 -24.46 19.70 1.91
CA GLU A 363 -23.64 18.49 1.96
C GLU A 363 -22.26 18.72 1.31
N ALA A 364 -22.22 19.41 0.16
CA ALA A 364 -20.98 19.78 -0.51
C ALA A 364 -20.07 20.66 0.36
N LEU A 365 -20.64 21.65 1.07
CA LEU A 365 -19.89 22.50 1.99
C LEU A 365 -19.30 21.70 3.16
N MET A 366 -20.05 20.75 3.72
CA MET A 366 -19.58 19.94 4.85
C MET A 366 -18.49 18.92 4.48
N ARG A 367 -18.29 18.65 3.19
CA ARG A 367 -17.27 17.72 2.69
C ARG A 367 -15.91 18.36 2.42
N ILE A 368 -15.85 19.69 2.39
CA ILE A 368 -14.60 20.43 2.21
C ILE A 368 -13.99 20.66 3.59
N GLU A 369 -12.84 20.04 3.85
CA GLU A 369 -12.09 20.27 5.08
C GLU A 369 -11.47 21.67 5.04
N PRO A 370 -11.71 22.55 6.05
CA PRO A 370 -11.22 23.93 6.00
C PRO A 370 -9.70 24.05 5.82
N GLY A 371 -8.92 23.18 6.48
CA GLY A 371 -7.45 23.20 6.38
C GLY A 371 -6.92 22.79 5.01
N GLN A 372 -7.71 22.14 4.15
CA GLN A 372 -7.29 21.88 2.76
C GLN A 372 -7.24 23.18 1.95
N LEU A 373 -8.06 24.17 2.27
CA LEU A 373 -8.11 25.44 1.50
C LEU A 373 -6.79 26.23 1.59
N ASP A 374 -5.98 26.01 2.62
CA ASP A 374 -4.65 26.59 2.74
C ASP A 374 -3.75 26.21 1.55
N GLN A 375 -3.97 25.04 0.94
CA GLN A 375 -3.26 24.61 -0.27
C GLN A 375 -3.48 25.54 -1.47
N LEU A 376 -4.64 26.20 -1.55
CA LEU A 376 -4.92 27.18 -2.61
C LEU A 376 -4.11 28.47 -2.43
N LEU A 377 -3.52 28.66 -1.25
CA LEU A 377 -2.67 29.79 -0.90
C LEU A 377 -1.18 29.42 -0.94
N HIS A 378 -0.83 28.18 -1.31
CA HIS A 378 0.55 27.75 -1.42
C HIS A 378 1.26 28.51 -2.54
N GLU A 379 2.55 28.75 -2.33
CA GLU A 379 3.42 29.35 -3.32
C GLU A 379 3.46 28.49 -4.58
N ALA A 380 3.52 29.15 -5.74
CA ALA A 380 3.63 28.53 -7.04
C ALA A 380 4.82 29.15 -7.79
N ILE A 381 5.44 28.38 -8.68
CA ILE A 381 6.45 28.91 -9.60
C ILE A 381 5.75 29.89 -10.54
N ASP A 382 6.37 31.04 -10.77
CA ASP A 382 5.88 32.04 -11.71
C ASP A 382 5.69 31.40 -13.10
N PRO A 383 4.50 31.47 -13.73
CA PRO A 383 4.27 30.93 -15.07
C PRO A 383 5.22 31.49 -16.13
N ASP A 384 5.78 32.68 -15.91
CA ASP A 384 6.74 33.33 -16.81
C ASP A 384 8.21 32.96 -16.48
N HIS A 385 8.44 32.04 -15.53
CA HIS A 385 9.77 31.52 -15.22
C HIS A 385 10.38 30.80 -16.44
N SER A 386 11.62 31.16 -16.78
CA SER A 386 12.25 30.77 -18.05
C SER A 386 13.49 29.90 -17.91
N GLU A 387 13.88 29.54 -16.68
CA GLU A 387 14.96 28.57 -16.49
C GLU A 387 14.52 27.19 -16.93
N GLN A 388 15.44 26.45 -17.54
CA GLN A 388 15.14 25.08 -17.95
C GLN A 388 15.28 24.13 -16.76
N PRO A 389 14.33 23.20 -16.59
CA PRO A 389 14.43 22.21 -15.53
C PRO A 389 15.65 21.32 -15.77
N VAL A 390 16.41 21.07 -14.70
CA VAL A 390 17.53 20.11 -14.72
C VAL A 390 17.01 18.68 -14.87
N ALA A 391 15.84 18.38 -14.31
CA ALA A 391 15.15 17.10 -14.44
C ALA A 391 13.63 17.29 -14.46
N GLU A 392 12.92 16.33 -15.05
CA GLU A 392 11.45 16.29 -15.04
C GLU A 392 10.95 14.95 -14.47
N GLY A 393 9.84 15.02 -13.75
CA GLY A 393 9.16 13.87 -13.16
C GLY A 393 7.64 14.00 -13.18
N LEU A 394 6.97 13.09 -12.51
CA LEU A 394 5.52 13.08 -12.39
C LEU A 394 5.07 14.14 -11.35
N PRO A 395 4.06 14.98 -11.65
CA PRO A 395 3.58 16.03 -10.76
C PRO A 395 2.69 15.45 -9.64
N ALA A 396 3.30 14.70 -8.74
CA ALA A 396 2.64 13.87 -7.74
C ALA A 396 1.80 14.65 -6.72
N SER A 397 2.29 15.82 -6.30
CA SER A 397 1.57 16.73 -5.40
C SER A 397 1.89 18.20 -5.76
N PRO A 398 0.87 19.08 -5.86
CA PRO A 398 1.04 20.45 -6.35
C PRO A 398 1.73 21.39 -5.36
N GLY A 399 2.27 22.48 -5.88
CA GLY A 399 2.88 23.60 -5.16
C GLY A 399 4.34 23.84 -5.57
N ALA A 400 4.96 24.88 -5.02
CA ALA A 400 6.38 25.17 -5.19
C ALA A 400 7.13 24.96 -3.87
N ALA A 401 8.32 24.37 -3.95
CA ALA A 401 9.24 24.20 -2.84
C ALA A 401 10.59 24.75 -3.25
N VAL A 402 11.26 25.44 -2.33
CA VAL A 402 12.65 25.88 -2.48
C VAL A 402 13.36 25.57 -1.18
N GLY A 403 14.52 24.93 -1.28
CA GLY A 403 15.32 24.59 -0.10
C GLY A 403 16.61 23.89 -0.44
N GLU A 404 17.41 23.62 0.59
CA GLU A 404 18.64 22.87 0.45
C GLU A 404 18.37 21.39 0.25
N ALA A 405 19.09 20.75 -0.68
CA ALA A 405 19.04 19.33 -0.94
C ALA A 405 19.48 18.53 0.29
N VAL A 406 18.63 17.59 0.73
CA VAL A 406 18.94 16.67 1.83
C VAL A 406 18.56 15.25 1.42
N PHE A 407 19.44 14.28 1.69
CA PHE A 407 19.33 12.91 1.21
C PHE A 407 18.85 11.90 2.28
N ASP A 408 18.65 12.38 3.49
CA ASP A 408 18.31 11.59 4.67
C ASP A 408 17.10 12.18 5.40
N ALA A 409 16.13 11.33 5.78
CA ALA A 409 14.88 11.77 6.38
C ALA A 409 15.05 12.27 7.83
N ASP A 410 15.99 11.71 8.60
CA ASP A 410 16.29 12.18 9.96
C ASP A 410 16.93 13.57 9.91
N ILE A 411 17.89 13.76 9.01
CA ILE A 411 18.52 15.08 8.79
C ILE A 411 17.49 16.10 8.32
N ALA A 412 16.62 15.74 7.37
CA ALA A 412 15.57 16.62 6.90
C ALA A 412 14.60 17.02 8.03
N ALA A 413 14.29 16.09 8.93
CA ALA A 413 13.45 16.36 10.09
C ALA A 413 14.13 17.27 11.11
N GLU A 414 15.40 17.02 11.43
CA GLU A 414 16.18 17.84 12.36
C GLU A 414 16.31 19.28 11.84
N ARG A 415 16.76 19.44 10.59
CA ARG A 415 16.99 20.74 9.95
C ARG A 415 15.70 21.52 9.73
N GLY A 416 14.67 20.86 9.20
CA GLY A 416 13.37 21.50 9.00
C GLY A 416 12.73 21.93 10.33
N ALA A 417 12.87 21.15 11.40
CA ALA A 417 12.41 21.53 12.73
C ALA A 417 13.21 22.71 13.33
N ALA A 418 14.49 22.87 12.95
CA ALA A 418 15.30 24.03 13.30
C ALA A 418 14.94 25.29 12.50
N GLY A 419 14.11 25.18 11.46
CA GLY A 419 13.63 26.27 10.62
C GLY A 419 14.34 26.41 9.27
N ASP A 420 15.26 25.50 8.95
CA ASP A 420 15.90 25.45 7.64
C ASP A 420 14.87 25.06 6.56
N ARG A 421 15.00 25.65 5.37
CA ARG A 421 14.24 25.22 4.20
C ARG A 421 14.99 24.08 3.53
N VAL A 422 14.46 22.87 3.59
CA VAL A 422 15.08 21.66 3.02
C VAL A 422 14.15 20.97 2.02
N VAL A 423 14.73 20.33 1.02
CA VAL A 423 14.02 19.47 0.07
C VAL A 423 14.57 18.05 0.21
N LEU A 424 13.69 17.11 0.54
CA LEU A 424 14.06 15.71 0.76
C LEU A 424 14.16 14.98 -0.58
N ILE A 425 15.34 14.42 -0.86
CA ILE A 425 15.67 13.67 -2.07
C ILE A 425 15.88 12.21 -1.71
N ARG A 426 15.13 11.31 -2.35
CA ARG A 426 15.20 9.85 -2.09
C ARG A 426 15.11 9.05 -3.39
N PHE A 427 15.58 7.80 -3.41
CA PHE A 427 15.21 6.89 -4.50
C PHE A 427 13.69 6.68 -4.53
N GLU A 428 13.16 6.32 -3.38
CA GLU A 428 11.75 6.25 -3.04
C GLU A 428 11.60 6.62 -1.56
N THR A 429 10.44 7.11 -1.15
CA THR A 429 10.16 7.29 0.28
C THR A 429 9.54 6.03 0.84
N THR A 430 9.92 5.65 2.05
CA THR A 430 9.28 4.57 2.80
C THR A 430 8.41 5.16 3.92
N PRO A 431 7.60 4.32 4.60
CA PRO A 431 6.82 4.74 5.77
C PRO A 431 7.68 5.34 6.89
N ASP A 432 8.94 4.94 6.97
CA ASP A 432 9.89 5.43 7.96
C ASP A 432 10.35 6.85 7.66
N ASP A 433 10.26 7.35 6.42
CA ASP A 433 10.71 8.70 6.05
C ASP A 433 9.73 9.82 6.46
N ILE A 434 8.61 9.48 7.13
CA ILE A 434 7.49 10.40 7.35
C ILE A 434 7.87 11.69 8.10
N HIS A 435 8.72 11.59 9.11
CA HIS A 435 9.16 12.77 9.89
C HIS A 435 9.95 13.73 9.02
N GLY A 436 10.78 13.21 8.11
CA GLY A 436 11.50 14.02 7.13
C GLY A 436 10.56 14.71 6.15
N VAL A 437 9.61 13.97 5.57
CA VAL A 437 8.60 14.53 4.65
C VAL A 437 7.80 15.66 5.30
N LEU A 438 7.40 15.49 6.57
CA LEU A 438 6.63 16.50 7.31
C LEU A 438 7.37 17.82 7.46
N GLN A 439 8.68 17.77 7.71
CA GLN A 439 9.51 18.96 7.98
C GLN A 439 10.13 19.56 6.71
N SER A 440 10.09 18.84 5.58
CA SER A 440 10.62 19.33 4.30
C SER A 440 9.68 20.33 3.62
N GLN A 441 10.24 21.21 2.79
CA GLN A 441 9.47 22.10 1.92
C GLN A 441 8.86 21.34 0.74
N GLY A 442 9.54 20.31 0.24
CA GLY A 442 9.06 19.44 -0.83
C GLY A 442 9.83 18.12 -0.86
N VAL A 443 9.39 17.20 -1.73
CA VAL A 443 9.97 15.87 -1.89
C VAL A 443 10.27 15.59 -3.36
N LEU A 444 11.47 15.08 -3.65
CA LEU A 444 11.89 14.61 -4.97
C LEU A 444 12.25 13.13 -4.89
N THR A 445 11.68 12.29 -5.77
CA THR A 445 12.06 10.87 -5.86
C THR A 445 12.54 10.43 -7.24
N ALA A 446 13.50 9.51 -7.28
CA ALA A 446 14.00 8.91 -8.54
C ALA A 446 13.02 7.92 -9.15
N HIS A 447 12.32 7.17 -8.30
CA HIS A 447 11.35 6.14 -8.66
C HIS A 447 9.97 6.47 -8.09
N GLY A 448 8.96 5.72 -8.54
CA GLY A 448 7.58 5.86 -8.11
C GLY A 448 6.63 6.53 -9.11
N GLY A 449 5.38 6.07 -9.11
CA GLY A 449 4.27 6.63 -9.92
C GLY A 449 3.43 7.66 -9.17
N MET A 450 2.29 8.04 -9.76
CA MET A 450 1.33 8.96 -9.14
C MET A 450 0.65 8.39 -7.89
N THR A 451 0.79 7.07 -7.67
CA THR A 451 0.27 6.31 -6.53
C THR A 451 1.37 5.76 -5.62
N SER A 452 2.63 6.18 -5.82
CA SER A 452 3.74 5.83 -4.93
C SER A 452 3.53 6.37 -3.51
N HIS A 453 4.28 5.82 -2.54
CA HIS A 453 4.24 6.29 -1.16
C HIS A 453 4.45 7.82 -1.06
N ALA A 454 5.48 8.34 -1.74
CA ALA A 454 5.79 9.77 -1.77
C ALA A 454 4.59 10.59 -2.27
N ALA A 455 3.99 10.16 -3.38
CA ALA A 455 2.87 10.86 -4.00
C ALA A 455 1.63 10.91 -3.12
N VAL A 456 1.30 9.79 -2.46
CA VAL A 456 0.10 9.70 -1.60
C VAL A 456 0.29 10.49 -0.30
N VAL A 457 1.46 10.37 0.34
CA VAL A 457 1.77 11.04 1.60
C VAL A 457 1.89 12.55 1.39
N ALA A 458 2.68 13.01 0.40
CA ALA A 458 2.88 14.42 0.13
C ALA A 458 1.55 15.13 -0.20
N ARG A 459 0.69 14.52 -1.01
CA ARG A 459 -0.64 15.05 -1.33
C ARG A 459 -1.55 15.15 -0.12
N GLY A 460 -1.51 14.15 0.76
CA GLY A 460 -2.23 14.17 2.03
C GLY A 460 -1.76 15.28 2.97
N MET A 461 -0.48 15.64 2.91
CA MET A 461 0.16 16.67 3.74
C MET A 461 0.21 18.05 3.07
N GLY A 462 -0.21 18.17 1.81
CA GLY A 462 -0.09 19.41 1.05
C GLY A 462 1.35 19.82 0.72
N LYS A 463 2.30 18.89 0.72
CA LYS A 463 3.70 19.14 0.36
C LYS A 463 3.88 19.01 -1.16
N PRO A 464 4.56 19.94 -1.85
CA PRO A 464 5.01 19.77 -3.22
C PRO A 464 5.80 18.47 -3.39
N CYS A 465 5.50 17.69 -4.43
CA CYS A 465 6.22 16.45 -4.71
C CYS A 465 6.34 16.19 -6.20
N VAL A 466 7.57 15.92 -6.62
CA VAL A 466 7.91 15.39 -7.95
C VAL A 466 8.37 13.95 -7.77
N ALA A 467 7.61 12.99 -8.30
CA ALA A 467 7.90 11.56 -8.17
C ALA A 467 8.44 10.98 -9.48
N GLY A 468 9.31 9.98 -9.39
CA GLY A 468 9.81 9.27 -10.58
C GLY A 468 10.57 10.18 -11.56
N ALA A 469 11.38 11.11 -11.04
CA ALA A 469 12.14 12.05 -11.85
C ALA A 469 13.20 11.33 -12.67
N ARG A 470 13.09 11.47 -14.00
CA ARG A 470 13.87 10.67 -14.94
C ARG A 470 15.28 11.22 -15.07
N GLY A 471 16.25 10.32 -15.15
CA GLY A 471 17.65 10.67 -15.40
C GLY A 471 18.43 11.14 -14.17
N ILE A 472 17.80 11.18 -12.98
CA ILE A 472 18.51 11.45 -11.74
C ILE A 472 19.22 10.17 -11.26
N LYS A 473 20.45 10.32 -10.76
CA LYS A 473 21.22 9.28 -10.07
C LYS A 473 21.56 9.78 -8.68
N ILE A 474 21.18 9.03 -7.66
CA ILE A 474 21.44 9.40 -6.26
C ILE A 474 22.59 8.53 -5.76
N ASP A 475 23.53 9.14 -5.05
CA ASP A 475 24.56 8.46 -4.30
C ASP A 475 24.39 8.85 -2.83
N TYR A 476 23.92 7.92 -2.00
CA TYR A 476 23.70 8.19 -0.57
C TYR A 476 24.99 8.22 0.26
N GLU A 477 26.05 7.53 -0.18
CA GLU A 477 27.33 7.58 0.52
C GLU A 477 28.00 8.94 0.29
N ALA A 478 28.00 9.41 -0.95
CA ALA A 478 28.51 10.72 -1.32
C ALA A 478 27.53 11.86 -1.00
N ARG A 479 26.25 11.55 -0.75
CA ARG A 479 25.12 12.48 -0.57
C ARG A 479 25.01 13.48 -1.73
N THR A 480 24.94 12.93 -2.94
CA THR A 480 24.82 13.73 -4.17
C THR A 480 23.72 13.22 -5.08
N LEU A 481 23.18 14.12 -5.91
CA LEU A 481 22.29 13.83 -7.01
C LEU A 481 22.95 14.29 -8.31
N THR A 482 23.01 13.41 -9.31
CA THR A 482 23.56 13.72 -10.63
C THR A 482 22.48 13.63 -11.69
N VAL A 483 22.41 14.63 -12.58
CA VAL A 483 21.57 14.62 -13.78
C VAL A 483 22.39 15.08 -14.98
N GLY A 484 22.72 14.15 -15.88
CA GLY A 484 23.67 14.43 -16.96
C GLY A 484 25.02 14.88 -16.40
N ASP A 485 25.42 16.12 -16.71
CA ASP A 485 26.67 16.73 -16.23
C ASP A 485 26.49 17.58 -14.96
N THR A 486 25.24 17.76 -14.50
CA THR A 486 24.93 18.55 -13.29
C THR A 486 25.00 17.67 -12.06
N VAL A 487 25.74 18.12 -11.04
CA VAL A 487 25.82 17.50 -9.71
C VAL A 487 25.25 18.47 -8.69
N ILE A 488 24.36 17.98 -7.84
CA ILE A 488 23.75 18.68 -6.71
C ILE A 488 24.23 17.97 -5.45
N GLU A 489 24.94 18.69 -4.60
CA GLU A 489 25.47 18.19 -3.32
C GLU A 489 24.49 18.47 -2.17
N GLU A 490 24.62 17.73 -1.07
CA GLU A 490 23.87 18.05 0.14
C GLU A 490 24.14 19.49 0.61
N GLY A 491 23.07 20.25 0.83
CA GLY A 491 23.15 21.69 1.15
C GLY A 491 22.97 22.62 -0.04
N ASP A 492 23.03 22.12 -1.29
CA ASP A 492 22.80 22.97 -2.46
C ASP A 492 21.33 23.38 -2.59
N PRO A 493 21.03 24.63 -2.96
CA PRO A 493 19.66 25.09 -3.14
C PRO A 493 19.02 24.51 -4.41
N ILE A 494 17.80 24.00 -4.29
CA ILE A 494 16.98 23.48 -5.39
C ILE A 494 15.55 24.01 -5.39
#